data_AF-A0A6G5QJU5-F1
#
_entry.id   AF-A0A6G5QJU5-F1
#
_cell.length_a   1.000
_cell.length_b   1.000
_cell.length_c   1.000
_cell.angle_alpha   90.00
_cell.angle_beta   90.00
_cell.angle_gamma   90.00
#
_symmetry.space_group_name_H-M   'P 1'
#
loop_
_entity.id
_entity.type
_entity.pdbx_description
1 polymer ?
#
loop_
_entity_poly.entity_id
_entity_poly.type
_entity_poly.pdbx_seq_one_letter_code
_entity_poly.pdbx_strand_id
1 'polypeptide(L)' 'MEFLQLLLVLVAVIIIIAKPQKEKIAFGLVVVAWLFMAYLYVGHKSGNLLTAINL' A
#
# COMPACT_ATOMS: atom_id res chain seq x y z
N MET A 1 1.89 -0.20 8.47
CA MET A 1 1.60 1.16 8.96
C MET A 1 0.85 1.92 7.87
N GLU A 2 -0.39 2.29 8.13
CA GLU A 2 -1.30 2.94 7.16
C GLU A 2 -0.76 4.28 6.62
N PHE A 3 0.11 4.95 7.40
CA PHE A 3 0.74 6.22 7.03
C PHE A 3 1.61 6.15 5.75
N LEU A 4 2.40 5.09 5.57
CA LEU A 4 3.28 4.96 4.40
C LEU A 4 2.46 4.83 3.10
N GLN A 5 1.30 4.19 3.19
CA GLN A 5 0.41 4.01 2.05
C GLN A 5 -0.26 5.33 1.64
N LEU A 6 -0.66 6.15 2.62
CA LEU A 6 -1.15 7.51 2.37
C LEU A 6 -0.09 8.37 1.68
N LEU A 7 1.17 8.25 2.09
CA LEU A 7 2.27 8.98 1.47
C LEU A 7 2.51 8.55 0.01
N LEU A 8 2.44 7.25 -0.28
CA LEU A 8 2.52 6.74 -1.66
C LEU A 8 1.36 7.25 -2.51
N VAL A 9 0.12 7.17 -2.03
CA VAL A 9 -1.04 7.69 -2.76
C VAL A 9 -0.94 9.20 -2.99
N LEU A 10 -0.45 9.97 -2.01
CA LEU A 10 -0.20 11.40 -2.16
C LEU A 10 0.82 11.69 -3.28
N VAL A 11 1.92 10.93 -3.33
CA VAL A 11 2.91 11.03 -4.42
C VAL A 11 2.28 10.68 -5.76
N ALA A 12 1.42 9.65 -5.85
CA ALA A 12 0.71 9.32 -7.08
C ALA A 12 -0.19 10.47 -7.55
N VAL A 13 -0.93 11.11 -6.63
CA VAL A 13 -1.78 12.27 -6.94
C VAL A 13 -0.95 13.46 -7.42
N ILE A 14 0.17 13.76 -6.75
CA ILE A 14 1.09 14.83 -7.17
C ILE A 14 1.64 14.55 -8.58
N ILE A 15 1.98 13.29 -8.90
CA ILE A 15 2.46 12.91 -10.23
C ILE A 15 1.38 13.11 -11.29
N ILE A 16 0.13 12.73 -11.03
CA ILE A 16 -0.99 12.92 -11.97
C ILE A 16 -1.23 14.41 -12.23
N ILE A 17 -1.23 15.24 -11.17
CA ILE A 17 -1.43 16.69 -11.29
C ILE A 17 -0.27 17.36 -12.03
N ALA A 18 0.98 17.02 -11.67
CA ALA A 18 2.16 17.68 -12.24
C ALA A 18 2.51 17.18 -13.65
N LYS A 19 2.33 15.89 -13.94
CA LYS A 19 2.69 15.26 -15.22
C LYS A 19 1.68 14.16 -15.57
N PRO A 20 0.50 14.51 -16.13
CA PRO A 20 -0.53 13.53 -16.48
C PRO A 20 -0.04 12.47 -17.50
N GLN A 21 0.96 12.80 -18.32
CA GLN A 21 1.60 11.84 -19.25
C GLN A 21 2.24 10.64 -18.52
N LYS A 22 2.52 10.75 -17.21
CA LYS A 22 3.07 9.69 -16.36
C LYS A 22 1.98 8.92 -15.59
N GLU A 23 0.73 8.96 -16.03
CA GLU A 23 -0.40 8.27 -15.40
C GLU A 23 -0.10 6.80 -15.09
N LYS A 24 0.53 6.06 -16.02
CA LYS A 24 0.90 4.65 -15.81
C LYS A 24 1.79 4.42 -14.58
N ILE A 25 2.68 5.38 -14.29
CA ILE A 25 3.57 5.32 -13.12
C ILE A 25 2.76 5.61 -11.84
N ALA A 26 1.91 6.63 -11.86
CA ALA A 26 1.04 6.95 -10.73
C ALA A 26 0.07 5.80 -10.41
N PHE A 27 -0.53 5.20 -11.44
CA PHE A 27 -1.40 4.04 -11.31
C PHE A 27 -0.63 2.82 -10.77
N GLY A 28 0.56 2.54 -11.31
CA GLY A 28 1.44 1.50 -10.79
C GLY A 28 1.78 1.70 -9.32
N LEU A 29 2.02 2.94 -8.90
CA LEU A 29 2.29 3.29 -7.51
C LEU A 29 1.10 3.00 -6.58
N VAL A 30 -0.13 3.28 -7.04
CA VAL A 30 -1.36 2.94 -6.30
C VAL A 30 -1.54 1.42 -6.19
N VAL A 31 -1.29 0.68 -7.27
CA VAL A 31 -1.38 -0.80 -7.27
C VAL A 31 -0.38 -1.40 -6.29
N VAL A 32 0.88 -0.93 -6.31
CA VAL A 32 1.92 -1.38 -5.35
C VAL A 32 1.52 -1.04 -3.91
N ALA A 33 0.99 0.16 -3.67
CA ALA A 33 0.51 0.56 -2.35
C ALA A 33 -0.61 -0.36 -1.83
N TRP A 34 -1.53 -0.79 -2.69
CA TRP A 34 -2.59 -1.74 -2.36
C TRP A 34 -2.06 -3.16 -2.10
N LEU A 35 -1.16 -3.66 -2.94
CA LEU A 35 -0.53 -4.97 -2.73
C LEU A 35 0.25 -5.02 -1.41
N PHE A 36 0.95 -3.93 -1.08
CA PHE A 36 1.67 -3.81 0.18
C PHE A 36 0.71 -3.83 1.39
N MET A 37 -0.45 -3.18 1.28
CA MET A 37 -1.49 -3.23 2.31
C MET A 37 -2.04 -4.65 2.49
N ALA A 38 -2.36 -5.34 1.39
CA ALA A 38 -2.84 -6.71 1.43
C ALA A 38 -1.80 -7.64 2.09
N TYR A 39 -0.52 -7.51 1.73
CA TYR A 39 0.57 -8.29 2.32
C TYR A 39 0.70 -8.04 3.82
N LEU A 40 0.75 -6.77 4.25
CA LEU A 40 0.85 -6.43 5.66
C LEU A 40 -0.39 -6.84 6.45
N TYR A 41 -1.59 -6.71 5.88
CA TYR A 41 -2.83 -7.14 6.51
C TYR A 41 -2.84 -8.65 6.75
N VAL A 42 -2.46 -9.44 5.75
CA VAL A 42 -2.36 -10.91 5.88
C VAL A 42 -1.27 -11.27 6.89
N GLY A 43 -0.09 -10.64 6.83
CA GLY A 43 0.99 -10.88 7.78
C GLY A 43 0.63 -10.54 9.23
N HIS A 44 -0.04 -9.40 9.47
CA HIS A 44 -0.55 -9.04 10.79
C HIS A 44 -1.60 -10.04 11.28
N LYS A 45 -2.53 -10.43 10.42
CA LYS A 45 -3.57 -11.42 10.76
C LYS A 45 -2.96 -12.81 11.01
N SER A 46 -1.94 -13.22 10.27
CA SER A 46 -1.28 -14.52 10.48
C SER A 46 -0.45 -14.54 11.76
N GLY A 47 0.25 -13.44 12.07
CA GLY A 47 0.93 -13.29 13.36
C GLY A 47 -0.04 -13.37 14.54
N ASN A 48 -1.18 -12.68 14.43
CA ASN A 48 -2.24 -12.73 15.43
C ASN A 48 -2.92 -14.12 15.51
N LEU A 49 -2.97 -14.87 14.40
CA LEU A 49 -3.47 -16.25 14.38
C LEU A 49 -2.52 -17.21 15.13
N LEU A 50 -1.20 -17.06 14.93
CA LEU A 50 -0.19 -17.85 15.63
C LEU A 50 -0.23 -17.56 17.14
N THR A 51 -0.36 -16.29 17.54
CA THR A 51 -0.54 -15.91 18.95
C THR A 51 -1.88 -16.43 19.53
N ALA A 52 -2.96 -16.44 18.75
CA ALA A 52 -4.26 -16.94 19.20
C ALA A 52 -4.31 -18.47 19.36
N ILE A 53 -3.43 -19.22 18.69
CA ILE A 53 -3.33 -20.68 18.79
C ILE A 53 -2.51 -21.12 20.02
N ASN A 54 -2.01 -20.18 20.84
CA ASN A 54 -1.27 -20.45 22.08
C ASN A 54 -0.13 -21.47 21.90
N LEU A 55 0.75 -21.18 20.94
CA LEU A 55 2.11 -21.72 20.90
C LEU A 55 3.05 -20.73 21.58
#